data_AF-A0A1J5KM04-F1
#
_entry.id   AF-A0A1J5KM04-F1
#
_cell.length_a   1.000
_cell.length_b   1.000
_cell.length_c   1.000
_cell.angle_alpha   90.00
_cell.angle_beta   90.00
_cell.angle_gamma   90.00
#
_symmetry.space_group_name_H-M   'P 1'
#
loop_
_entity.id
_entity.type
_entity.pdbx_description
1 polymer ?
#
loop_
_entity_poly.entity_id
_entity_poly.type
_entity_poly.pdbx_seq_one_letter_code
_entity_poly.pdbx_strand_id
1 'polypeptide(L)'
;MICKKSVDSLTPQSNYYKFAHPYLYMLYKWFMKLTTLALILVNSLTLASAHHADKLLPNIPNAMEQQVCELGDNAPISRAYKANKGNYLSCSQITAFNDTLNEVKGIVKDAPKVNLFIQQEYPNASFDMGSIIRIPLTLTFSGKYGMTYRGSYFASHTILAHEYGHAIFANKMKKYDFYNKIQALSMKASNLEINIQEAYATGNPGGITEHYFNLLSKINKQRREDKELQATARITRAYNELFADVVAVAVLNDKSAITNALFYNEMSDNRYEFVLARQFSNNYLDMNGPYMFEEHTMFAPTRQFIGENLWPTTDEEKTELIEKVFQASVIEIKKSLNRDKQPRAKELNKQLIATLKKLYKLAE
;
A
#
# COMPACT_ATOMS: atom_id res chain seq x y z
N MET A 1 -1.98 86.80 -34.82
CA MET A 1 -2.78 85.84 -35.61
C MET A 1 -3.08 84.65 -34.71
N ILE A 2 -4.12 84.72 -33.87
CA ILE A 2 -5.55 84.44 -34.10
C ILE A 2 -5.88 82.92 -34.09
N CYS A 3 -6.62 82.54 -33.03
CA CYS A 3 -7.65 81.49 -32.87
C CYS A 3 -7.32 79.98 -32.79
N LYS A 4 -7.59 79.43 -31.58
CA LYS A 4 -8.58 78.37 -31.25
C LYS A 4 -9.28 77.67 -32.44
N LYS A 5 -9.37 76.33 -32.38
CA LYS A 5 -10.67 75.61 -32.35
C LYS A 5 -10.57 74.13 -31.93
N SER A 6 -11.51 73.76 -31.07
CA SER A 6 -11.98 72.43 -30.71
C SER A 6 -12.83 71.80 -31.81
N VAL A 7 -12.90 70.47 -31.87
CA VAL A 7 -14.08 69.71 -32.32
C VAL A 7 -14.22 68.44 -31.49
N ASP A 8 -15.46 68.19 -31.08
CA ASP A 8 -15.96 67.21 -30.14
C ASP A 8 -16.15 65.78 -30.69
N SER A 9 -16.32 64.86 -29.73
CA SER A 9 -17.27 63.72 -29.69
C SER A 9 -17.23 62.64 -30.78
N LEU A 10 -17.12 61.38 -30.34
CA LEU A 10 -18.14 60.33 -30.55
C LEU A 10 -17.84 59.11 -29.66
N THR A 11 -18.70 58.90 -28.67
CA THR A 11 -18.84 57.66 -27.88
C THR A 11 -19.67 56.62 -28.64
N PRO A 12 -19.36 55.32 -28.55
CA PRO A 12 -20.35 54.26 -28.74
C PRO A 12 -20.84 53.75 -27.38
N GLN A 13 -22.11 53.98 -27.10
CA GLN A 13 -22.88 53.22 -26.12
C GLN A 13 -23.03 51.77 -26.61
N SER A 14 -22.76 50.79 -25.76
CA SER A 14 -23.38 49.46 -25.87
C SER A 14 -23.82 48.99 -24.48
N ASN A 15 -25.06 49.36 -24.14
CA ASN A 15 -25.87 48.70 -23.15
C ASN A 15 -26.49 47.47 -23.81
N TYR A 16 -26.08 46.24 -23.48
CA TYR A 16 -26.94 45.06 -23.62
C TYR A 16 -26.46 43.94 -22.68
N TYR A 17 -27.41 43.23 -22.07
CA TYR A 17 -27.29 42.12 -21.11
C TYR A 17 -27.19 42.48 -19.61
N LYS A 18 -28.24 43.16 -19.11
CA LYS A 18 -28.80 42.85 -17.78
C LYS A 18 -30.19 42.29 -17.99
N PHE A 19 -30.36 40.98 -17.76
CA PHE A 19 -31.55 40.30 -17.24
C PHE A 19 -31.33 38.79 -17.39
N ALA A 20 -30.50 38.21 -16.52
CA ALA A 20 -30.58 36.79 -16.23
C ALA A 20 -31.45 36.63 -14.98
N HIS A 21 -32.61 36.00 -15.15
CA HIS A 21 -33.59 35.78 -14.08
C HIS A 21 -32.96 35.05 -12.87
N PRO A 22 -33.24 35.51 -11.63
CA PRO A 22 -32.66 34.91 -10.41
C PRO A 22 -33.03 33.42 -10.22
N TYR A 23 -34.10 32.96 -10.86
CA TYR A 23 -34.52 31.55 -10.83
C TYR A 23 -33.61 30.61 -11.62
N LEU A 24 -33.05 31.05 -12.76
CA LEU A 24 -32.11 30.26 -13.55
C LEU A 24 -30.77 30.09 -12.83
N TYR A 25 -30.34 31.11 -12.10
CA TYR A 25 -29.13 31.03 -11.28
C TYR A 25 -29.28 30.10 -10.07
N MET A 26 -30.46 30.06 -9.44
CA MET A 26 -30.75 29.08 -8.38
C MET A 26 -30.83 27.64 -8.91
N LEU A 27 -31.50 27.41 -10.04
CA LEU A 27 -31.56 26.09 -10.67
C LEU A 27 -30.17 25.59 -11.08
N TYR A 28 -29.34 26.46 -11.63
CA TYR A 28 -27.95 26.14 -11.96
C TYR A 28 -27.12 25.78 -10.72
N LYS A 29 -27.27 26.53 -9.60
CA LYS A 29 -26.62 26.19 -8.32
C LYS A 29 -27.10 24.87 -7.72
N TRP A 30 -28.39 24.54 -7.85
CA TRP A 30 -28.95 23.27 -7.40
C TRP A 30 -28.47 22.11 -8.27
N PHE A 31 -28.44 22.28 -9.59
CA PHE A 31 -27.97 21.27 -10.53
C PHE A 31 -26.46 21.00 -10.34
N MET A 32 -25.65 22.04 -10.17
CA MET A 32 -24.22 21.92 -9.85
C MET A 32 -23.98 21.20 -8.52
N LYS A 33 -24.79 21.47 -7.48
CA LYS A 33 -24.68 20.75 -6.20
C LYS A 33 -25.07 19.28 -6.31
N LEU A 34 -26.12 18.95 -7.08
CA LEU A 34 -26.55 17.57 -7.32
C LEU A 34 -25.55 16.78 -8.17
N THR A 35 -24.94 17.38 -9.19
CA THR A 35 -23.89 16.73 -9.99
C THR A 35 -22.60 16.56 -9.20
N THR A 36 -22.23 17.52 -8.34
CA THR A 36 -21.06 17.38 -7.45
C THR A 36 -21.29 16.28 -6.41
N LEU A 37 -22.50 16.18 -5.82
CA LEU A 37 -22.85 15.11 -4.88
C LEU A 37 -22.87 13.73 -5.56
N ALA A 38 -23.38 13.64 -6.78
CA ALA A 38 -23.37 12.42 -7.59
C ALA A 38 -21.96 12.01 -8.01
N LEU A 39 -21.08 12.96 -8.38
CA LEU A 39 -19.67 12.66 -8.68
C LEU A 39 -18.87 12.26 -7.44
N ILE A 40 -19.19 12.80 -6.26
CA ILE A 40 -18.59 12.35 -4.98
C ILE A 40 -19.06 10.93 -4.64
N LEU A 41 -20.32 10.59 -4.88
CA LEU A 41 -20.86 9.24 -4.65
C LEU A 41 -20.32 8.21 -5.66
N VAL A 42 -20.09 8.61 -6.92
CA VAL A 42 -19.51 7.71 -7.94
C VAL A 42 -17.99 7.54 -7.78
N ASN A 43 -17.27 8.56 -7.30
CA ASN A 43 -15.82 8.45 -7.01
C ASN A 43 -15.51 7.79 -5.65
N SER A 44 -16.44 7.80 -4.69
CA SER A 44 -16.29 7.04 -3.45
C SER A 44 -16.54 5.53 -3.63
N LEU A 45 -17.16 5.12 -4.75
CA LEU A 45 -17.30 3.71 -5.14
C LEU A 45 -16.03 3.13 -5.78
N THR A 46 -15.08 3.94 -6.24
CA THR A 46 -13.83 3.49 -6.89
C THR A 46 -12.58 3.61 -6.01
N LEU A 47 -12.73 4.10 -4.78
CA LEU A 47 -11.67 4.20 -3.76
C LEU A 47 -11.93 3.33 -2.52
N ALA A 48 -12.90 2.42 -2.59
CA ALA A 48 -13.16 1.40 -1.56
C ALA A 48 -12.28 0.14 -1.72
N SER A 49 -11.03 0.27 -2.20
CA SER A 49 -10.16 -0.89 -2.48
C SER A 49 -9.53 -1.54 -1.24
N ALA A 50 -9.64 -0.96 -0.05
CA ALA A 50 -9.25 -1.62 1.21
C ALA A 50 -10.41 -2.37 1.91
N HIS A 51 -11.67 -2.12 1.50
CA HIS A 51 -12.85 -2.88 1.93
C HIS A 51 -13.29 -3.95 0.91
N HIS A 52 -12.46 -4.21 -0.11
CA HIS A 52 -12.69 -5.27 -1.09
C HIS A 52 -11.81 -6.51 -0.91
N ALA A 53 -10.97 -6.55 0.13
CA ALA A 53 -10.52 -7.83 0.66
C ALA A 53 -11.70 -8.70 1.15
N ASP A 54 -12.88 -8.11 1.41
CA ASP A 54 -14.04 -8.79 1.98
C ASP A 54 -15.01 -9.42 0.95
N LYS A 55 -14.73 -9.31 -0.35
CA LYS A 55 -15.32 -10.19 -1.39
C LYS A 55 -14.35 -11.30 -1.85
N LEU A 56 -13.28 -11.54 -1.10
CA LEU A 56 -12.34 -12.64 -1.31
C LEU A 56 -12.81 -13.93 -0.60
N LEU A 57 -13.88 -14.54 -1.10
CA LEU A 57 -13.61 -15.85 -1.66
C LEU A 57 -13.35 -15.52 -3.12
N PRO A 58 -12.09 -15.22 -3.52
CA PRO A 58 -11.83 -14.99 -4.92
C PRO A 58 -12.33 -16.25 -5.64
N ASN A 59 -12.83 -16.09 -6.87
CA ASN A 59 -12.83 -17.19 -7.84
C ASN A 59 -11.61 -18.06 -7.53
N ILE A 60 -11.87 -19.30 -7.12
CA ILE A 60 -10.85 -20.24 -6.67
C ILE A 60 -9.67 -20.07 -7.62
N PRO A 61 -8.46 -19.72 -7.14
CA PRO A 61 -7.34 -19.56 -8.04
C PRO A 61 -7.26 -20.86 -8.83
N ASN A 62 -7.35 -20.74 -10.15
CA ASN A 62 -7.04 -21.84 -11.05
C ASN A 62 -5.76 -22.50 -10.51
N ALA A 63 -5.74 -23.83 -10.49
CA ALA A 63 -4.58 -24.60 -10.04
C ALA A 63 -3.29 -23.94 -10.55
N MET A 64 -2.49 -23.43 -9.61
CA MET A 64 -1.23 -22.78 -9.92
C MET A 64 -0.15 -23.83 -10.00
N GLU A 65 0.73 -23.69 -10.97
CA GLU A 65 1.84 -24.62 -11.15
C GLU A 65 3.04 -24.12 -10.34
N GLN A 66 3.64 -25.00 -9.56
CA GLN A 66 4.88 -24.68 -8.84
C GLN A 66 6.04 -24.62 -9.84
N GLN A 67 6.77 -23.50 -9.84
CA GLN A 67 7.99 -23.35 -10.61
C GLN A 67 9.19 -23.74 -9.73
N VAL A 68 9.86 -24.84 -10.07
CA VAL A 68 11.02 -25.35 -9.32
C VAL A 68 12.29 -24.72 -9.89
N CYS A 69 13.02 -23.99 -9.05
CA CYS A 69 14.30 -23.33 -9.38
C CYS A 69 15.29 -23.51 -8.23
N GLU A 70 16.58 -23.55 -8.52
CA GLU A 70 17.66 -23.67 -7.54
C GLU A 70 18.00 -22.29 -6.95
N LEU A 71 17.58 -22.02 -5.70
CA LEU A 71 17.75 -20.69 -5.05
C LEU A 71 18.77 -20.69 -3.89
N GLY A 72 19.38 -21.84 -3.59
CA GLY A 72 20.29 -22.04 -2.44
C GLY A 72 19.57 -22.28 -1.11
N ASP A 73 20.23 -22.96 -0.16
CA ASP A 73 19.62 -23.44 1.09
C ASP A 73 19.07 -22.33 2.00
N ASN A 74 19.69 -21.15 1.91
CA ASN A 74 19.35 -19.96 2.69
C ASN A 74 18.42 -18.98 1.95
N ALA A 75 17.80 -19.39 0.85
CA ALA A 75 16.85 -18.56 0.11
C ALA A 75 15.68 -18.08 0.99
N PRO A 76 15.30 -16.79 0.92
CA PRO A 76 14.07 -16.28 1.52
C PRO A 76 12.81 -16.85 0.84
N ILE A 77 12.90 -17.21 -0.45
CA ILE A 77 11.80 -17.87 -1.16
C ILE A 77 11.81 -19.36 -0.85
N SER A 78 10.72 -19.87 -0.25
CA SER A 78 10.52 -21.31 -0.03
C SER A 78 9.97 -21.99 -1.28
N ARG A 79 8.96 -21.37 -1.91
CA ARG A 79 8.28 -21.89 -3.11
C ARG A 79 7.81 -20.74 -3.97
N ALA A 80 7.78 -20.95 -5.28
CA ALA A 80 7.22 -20.03 -6.26
C ALA A 80 6.13 -20.72 -7.08
N TYR A 81 4.97 -20.08 -7.21
CA TYR A 81 3.82 -20.56 -7.96
C TYR A 81 3.52 -19.59 -9.10
N LYS A 82 3.23 -20.10 -10.30
CA LYS A 82 2.75 -19.28 -11.42
C LYS A 82 1.23 -19.35 -11.50
N ALA A 83 0.58 -18.18 -11.46
CA ALA A 83 -0.87 -18.06 -11.40
C ALA A 83 -1.59 -18.40 -12.72
N ASN A 84 -0.93 -18.18 -13.86
CA ASN A 84 -1.52 -18.40 -15.18
C ASN A 84 -0.82 -19.55 -15.91
N LYS A 85 -1.51 -20.20 -16.86
CA LYS A 85 -0.88 -21.14 -17.78
C LYS A 85 0.02 -20.40 -18.77
N GLY A 86 1.10 -21.04 -19.19
CA GLY A 86 2.03 -20.51 -20.20
C GLY A 86 3.47 -20.35 -19.69
N ASN A 87 4.36 -19.95 -20.60
CA ASN A 87 5.80 -19.80 -20.35
C ASN A 87 6.17 -18.33 -20.15
N TYR A 88 5.52 -17.65 -19.21
CA TYR A 88 5.82 -16.24 -18.90
C TYR A 88 6.76 -16.05 -17.71
N LEU A 89 6.98 -17.11 -16.91
CA LEU A 89 7.82 -17.10 -15.71
C LEU A 89 9.03 -18.02 -15.91
N SER A 90 10.23 -17.45 -15.85
CA SER A 90 11.50 -18.18 -15.91
C SER A 90 12.18 -18.28 -14.53
N CYS A 91 13.12 -19.22 -14.40
CA CYS A 91 13.95 -19.28 -13.18
C CYS A 91 14.86 -18.06 -13.01
N SER A 92 15.26 -17.37 -14.08
CA SER A 92 16.01 -16.11 -13.97
C SER A 92 15.19 -15.00 -13.32
N GLN A 93 13.89 -14.91 -13.62
CA GLN A 93 12.99 -13.94 -12.97
C GLN A 93 12.77 -14.27 -11.49
N ILE A 94 12.61 -15.56 -11.15
CA ILE A 94 12.51 -15.98 -9.74
C ILE A 94 13.82 -15.72 -8.99
N THR A 95 14.97 -15.94 -9.64
CA THR A 95 16.28 -15.62 -9.07
C THR A 95 16.40 -14.13 -8.79
N ALA A 96 15.99 -13.27 -9.73
CA ALA A 96 16.02 -11.83 -9.51
C ALA A 96 15.10 -11.39 -8.35
N PHE A 97 13.91 -11.99 -8.21
CA PHE A 97 13.07 -11.78 -7.02
C PHE A 97 13.76 -12.27 -5.73
N ASN A 98 14.41 -13.43 -5.78
CA ASN A 98 15.19 -13.95 -4.65
C ASN A 98 16.31 -13.00 -4.25
N ASP A 99 17.01 -12.41 -5.22
CA ASP A 99 18.09 -11.46 -4.99
C ASP A 99 17.58 -10.21 -4.27
N THR A 100 16.43 -9.66 -4.69
CA THR A 100 15.78 -8.55 -3.98
C THR A 100 15.43 -8.90 -2.53
N LEU A 101 14.87 -10.09 -2.29
CA LEU A 101 14.57 -10.53 -0.93
C LEU A 101 15.85 -10.80 -0.11
N ASN A 102 16.93 -11.25 -0.75
CA ASN A 102 18.22 -11.46 -0.12
C ASN A 102 18.89 -10.14 0.29
N GLU A 103 18.79 -9.09 -0.54
CA GLU A 103 19.26 -7.75 -0.19
C GLU A 103 18.55 -7.24 1.08
N VAL A 104 17.22 -7.36 1.13
CA VAL A 104 16.44 -6.98 2.33
C VAL A 104 16.86 -7.84 3.54
N LYS A 105 17.00 -9.16 3.36
CA LYS A 105 17.44 -10.09 4.41
C LYS A 105 18.86 -9.79 4.92
N GLY A 106 19.74 -9.28 4.05
CA GLY A 106 21.09 -8.84 4.41
C GLY A 106 21.08 -7.72 5.46
N ILE A 107 20.10 -6.81 5.36
CA ILE A 107 19.89 -5.72 6.32
C ILE A 107 19.08 -6.17 7.54
N VAL A 108 18.09 -7.06 7.35
CA VAL A 108 17.19 -7.55 8.41
C VAL A 108 17.41 -9.04 8.65
N LYS A 109 18.30 -9.36 9.60
CA LYS A 109 18.79 -10.74 9.83
C LYS A 109 17.72 -11.76 10.22
N ASP A 110 16.62 -11.34 10.85
CA ASP A 110 15.51 -12.19 11.27
C ASP A 110 14.35 -12.24 10.27
N ALA A 111 14.59 -11.91 9.00
CA ALA A 111 13.58 -11.95 7.95
C ALA A 111 13.06 -13.40 7.71
N PRO A 112 11.72 -13.60 7.63
CA PRO A 112 11.12 -14.92 7.49
C PRO A 112 11.25 -15.44 6.05
N LYS A 113 11.14 -16.77 5.87
CA LYS A 113 10.90 -17.32 4.53
C LYS A 113 9.46 -17.06 4.09
N VAL A 114 9.26 -16.85 2.79
CA VAL A 114 7.95 -16.60 2.16
C VAL A 114 7.74 -17.48 0.92
N ASN A 115 6.50 -17.60 0.50
CA ASN A 115 6.08 -18.24 -0.75
C ASN A 115 5.64 -17.14 -1.71
N LEU A 116 6.06 -17.23 -2.97
CA LEU A 116 5.66 -16.27 -4.00
C LEU A 116 4.57 -16.85 -4.89
N PHE A 117 3.52 -16.07 -5.09
CA PHE A 117 2.43 -16.35 -6.04
C PHE A 117 2.53 -15.30 -7.14
N ILE A 118 3.06 -15.71 -8.29
CA ILE A 118 3.54 -14.80 -9.33
C ILE A 118 2.55 -14.74 -10.50
N GLN A 119 2.00 -13.55 -10.72
CA GLN A 119 1.12 -13.24 -11.84
C GLN A 119 1.93 -12.62 -12.99
N GLN A 120 1.44 -12.77 -14.22
CA GLN A 120 2.11 -12.13 -15.37
C GLN A 120 1.94 -10.60 -15.31
N GLU A 121 0.70 -10.15 -15.25
CA GLU A 121 0.32 -8.74 -15.15
C GLU A 121 -0.80 -8.61 -14.11
N TYR A 122 -0.68 -7.68 -13.17
CA TYR A 122 -1.72 -7.40 -12.18
C TYR A 122 -1.54 -5.99 -11.61
N PRO A 123 -2.61 -5.28 -11.21
CA PRO A 123 -2.50 -3.91 -10.73
C PRO A 123 -2.16 -3.79 -9.24
N ASN A 124 -1.79 -4.90 -8.58
CA ASN A 124 -1.53 -4.90 -7.16
C ASN A 124 -0.51 -5.96 -6.74
N ALA A 125 0.03 -5.81 -5.54
CA ALA A 125 0.72 -6.85 -4.80
C ALA A 125 0.08 -6.99 -3.41
N SER A 126 0.37 -8.08 -2.70
CA SER A 126 -0.10 -8.24 -1.32
C SER A 126 0.65 -9.32 -0.56
N PHE A 127 0.88 -9.08 0.72
CA PHE A 127 1.22 -10.09 1.71
C PHE A 127 -0.02 -10.52 2.50
N ASP A 128 -0.22 -11.82 2.67
CA ASP A 128 -1.41 -12.39 3.32
C ASP A 128 -1.39 -12.35 4.86
N MET A 129 -0.39 -11.67 5.43
CA MET A 129 -0.07 -11.67 6.87
C MET A 129 0.42 -13.01 7.41
N GLY A 130 0.63 -14.03 6.57
CA GLY A 130 1.12 -15.33 6.99
C GLY A 130 2.48 -15.60 6.36
N SER A 131 2.47 -16.19 5.16
CA SER A 131 3.69 -16.56 4.45
C SER A 131 3.59 -16.46 2.93
N ILE A 132 2.53 -15.86 2.38
CA ILE A 132 2.32 -15.74 0.94
C ILE A 132 2.42 -14.28 0.51
N ILE A 133 3.33 -14.00 -0.42
CA ILE A 133 3.36 -12.75 -1.17
C ILE A 133 2.81 -13.02 -2.58
N ARG A 134 1.79 -12.27 -2.97
CA ARG A 134 1.27 -12.22 -4.34
C ARG A 134 1.90 -11.02 -5.03
N ILE A 135 2.60 -11.26 -6.13
CA ILE A 135 3.37 -10.23 -6.85
C ILE A 135 3.24 -10.45 -8.36
N PRO A 136 3.00 -9.41 -9.18
CA PRO A 136 3.08 -9.54 -10.62
C PRO A 136 4.52 -9.38 -11.12
N LEU A 137 4.84 -9.98 -12.26
CA LEU A 137 6.08 -9.64 -12.98
C LEU A 137 6.03 -8.19 -13.46
N THR A 138 4.87 -7.75 -13.93
CA THR A 138 4.63 -6.38 -14.38
C THR A 138 3.41 -5.80 -13.67
N LEU A 139 3.62 -4.76 -12.87
CA LEU A 139 2.53 -3.96 -12.34
C LEU A 139 1.77 -3.26 -13.46
N THR A 140 0.45 -3.24 -13.39
CA THR A 140 -0.39 -2.53 -14.36
C THR A 140 -1.25 -1.47 -13.70
N PHE A 141 -1.50 -0.35 -14.38
CA PHE A 141 -2.32 0.73 -13.86
C PHE A 141 -3.39 1.07 -14.88
N SER A 142 -4.64 1.16 -14.41
CA SER A 142 -5.75 1.62 -15.24
C SER A 142 -5.78 3.14 -15.24
N GLY A 143 -5.57 3.74 -16.41
CA GLY A 143 -5.73 5.17 -16.64
C GLY A 143 -7.15 5.54 -17.06
N LYS A 144 -7.29 6.77 -17.57
CA LYS A 144 -8.58 7.24 -18.07
C LYS A 144 -8.92 6.47 -19.36
N TYR A 145 -10.21 6.34 -19.64
CA TYR A 145 -10.72 5.71 -20.87
C TYR A 145 -10.33 4.23 -21.08
N GLY A 146 -9.94 3.50 -20.03
CA GLY A 146 -9.61 2.07 -20.10
C GLY A 146 -8.19 1.76 -20.57
N MET A 147 -7.32 2.77 -20.69
CA MET A 147 -5.91 2.57 -21.01
C MET A 147 -5.20 1.81 -19.88
N THR A 148 -4.31 0.89 -20.25
CA THR A 148 -3.47 0.13 -19.29
C THR A 148 -2.02 0.57 -19.42
N TYR A 149 -1.47 1.11 -18.34
CA TYR A 149 -0.07 1.50 -18.21
C TYR A 149 0.68 0.34 -17.57
N ARG A 150 1.84 -0.02 -18.11
CA ARG A 150 2.73 -1.01 -17.52
C ARG A 150 3.78 -0.29 -16.70
N GLY A 151 3.93 -0.69 -15.44
CA GLY A 151 5.04 -0.29 -14.59
C GLY A 151 6.36 -0.82 -15.13
N SER A 152 7.46 -0.23 -14.68
CA SER A 152 8.79 -0.72 -15.01
C SER A 152 9.07 -2.06 -14.32
N TYR A 153 10.05 -2.80 -14.82
CA TYR A 153 10.54 -4.00 -14.15
C TYR A 153 10.97 -3.70 -12.70
N PHE A 154 11.68 -2.59 -12.49
CA PHE A 154 12.09 -2.14 -11.16
C PHE A 154 10.91 -1.87 -10.22
N ALA A 155 9.75 -1.46 -10.74
CA ALA A 155 8.56 -1.24 -9.91
C ALA A 155 8.14 -2.51 -9.18
N SER A 156 8.12 -3.66 -9.88
CA SER A 156 7.77 -4.95 -9.27
C SER A 156 8.75 -5.37 -8.17
N HIS A 157 10.05 -5.07 -8.34
CA HIS A 157 11.06 -5.34 -7.31
C HIS A 157 10.91 -4.42 -6.09
N THR A 158 10.65 -3.14 -6.31
CA THR A 158 10.38 -2.18 -5.22
C THR A 158 9.15 -2.58 -4.42
N ILE A 159 8.07 -2.95 -5.10
CA ILE A 159 6.86 -3.42 -4.44
C ILE A 159 7.08 -4.78 -3.76
N LEU A 160 7.88 -5.69 -4.33
CA LEU A 160 8.25 -6.93 -3.66
C LEU A 160 9.01 -6.67 -2.34
N ALA A 161 9.95 -5.73 -2.32
CA ALA A 161 10.67 -5.34 -1.10
C ALA A 161 9.71 -4.77 -0.04
N HIS A 162 8.71 -3.98 -0.46
CA HIS A 162 7.64 -3.49 0.40
C HIS A 162 6.81 -4.63 0.99
N GLU A 163 6.29 -5.55 0.17
CA GLU A 163 5.51 -6.70 0.65
C GLU A 163 6.31 -7.60 1.60
N TYR A 164 7.61 -7.76 1.34
CA TYR A 164 8.49 -8.49 2.23
C TYR A 164 8.74 -7.75 3.55
N GLY A 165 8.74 -6.42 3.53
CA GLY A 165 8.68 -5.58 4.73
C GLY A 165 7.48 -5.93 5.62
N HIS A 166 6.30 -6.19 5.06
CA HIS A 166 5.16 -6.68 5.86
C HIS A 166 5.40 -8.07 6.45
N ALA A 167 6.04 -8.99 5.71
CA ALA A 167 6.38 -10.30 6.21
C ALA A 167 7.34 -10.22 7.41
N ILE A 168 8.36 -9.35 7.31
CA ILE A 168 9.29 -9.04 8.40
C ILE A 168 8.53 -8.47 9.60
N PHE A 169 7.65 -7.48 9.40
CA PHE A 169 6.86 -6.88 10.47
C PHE A 169 6.03 -7.93 11.19
N ALA A 170 5.26 -8.74 10.46
CA ALA A 170 4.43 -9.79 11.03
C ALA A 170 5.26 -10.83 11.81
N ASN A 171 6.43 -11.22 11.27
CA ASN A 171 7.34 -12.15 11.94
C ASN A 171 7.90 -11.57 13.25
N LYS A 172 8.26 -10.27 13.27
CA LYS A 172 8.71 -9.60 14.50
C LYS A 172 7.57 -9.37 15.49
N MET A 173 6.34 -9.14 15.02
CA MET A 173 5.17 -8.91 15.85
C MET A 173 4.65 -10.16 16.57
N LYS A 174 4.93 -11.36 16.05
CA LYS A 174 4.51 -12.66 16.62
C LYS A 174 5.06 -12.97 18.03
N LYS A 175 5.88 -12.09 18.60
CA LYS A 175 6.39 -12.18 19.98
C LYS A 175 5.54 -11.38 20.96
N TYR A 176 4.57 -10.58 20.49
CA TYR A 176 3.70 -9.77 21.33
C TYR A 176 2.31 -10.38 21.41
N ASP A 177 1.85 -10.65 22.63
CA ASP A 177 0.62 -11.41 22.90
C ASP A 177 -0.61 -10.90 22.14
N PHE A 178 -0.76 -9.58 22.01
CA PHE A 178 -1.88 -8.97 21.29
C PHE A 178 -1.90 -9.31 19.78
N TYR A 179 -0.78 -9.72 19.19
CA TYR A 179 -0.67 -10.04 17.76
C TYR A 179 -0.53 -11.53 17.47
N ASN A 180 -0.12 -12.35 18.46
CA ASN A 180 0.19 -13.77 18.28
C ASN A 180 -0.96 -14.55 17.62
N LYS A 181 -2.20 -14.27 18.02
CA LYS A 181 -3.40 -14.93 17.46
C LYS A 181 -3.66 -14.55 16.01
N ILE A 182 -3.43 -13.28 15.63
CA ILE A 182 -3.51 -12.84 14.23
C ILE A 182 -2.53 -13.65 13.41
N GLN A 183 -1.26 -13.69 13.84
CA GLN A 183 -0.22 -14.38 13.09
C GLN A 183 -0.48 -15.88 12.97
N ALA A 184 -0.90 -16.53 14.05
CA ALA A 184 -1.17 -17.96 14.05
C ALA A 184 -2.30 -18.32 13.07
N LEU A 185 -3.37 -17.52 13.00
CA LEU A 185 -4.47 -17.73 12.07
C LEU A 185 -4.04 -17.45 10.62
N SER A 186 -3.27 -16.39 10.37
CA SER A 186 -2.76 -16.08 9.04
C SER A 186 -1.83 -17.18 8.51
N MET A 187 -0.91 -17.70 9.34
CA MET A 187 -0.06 -18.83 8.96
C MET A 187 -0.86 -20.09 8.63
N LYS A 188 -1.89 -20.40 9.43
CA LYS A 188 -2.79 -21.53 9.13
C LYS A 188 -3.52 -21.33 7.80
N ALA A 189 -3.97 -20.11 7.51
CA ALA A 189 -4.60 -19.78 6.23
C ALA A 189 -3.63 -19.96 5.05
N SER A 190 -2.41 -19.43 5.14
CA SER A 190 -1.38 -19.61 4.11
C SER A 190 -1.07 -21.08 3.84
N ASN A 191 -0.91 -21.88 4.91
CA ASN A 191 -0.62 -23.30 4.78
C ASN A 191 -1.77 -24.05 4.07
N LEU A 192 -3.03 -23.70 4.36
CA LEU A 192 -4.17 -24.29 3.64
C LEU A 192 -4.17 -23.90 2.17
N GLU A 193 -3.87 -22.64 1.83
CA GLU A 193 -3.73 -22.21 0.43
C GLU A 193 -2.62 -22.98 -0.31
N ILE A 194 -1.48 -23.19 0.34
CA ILE A 194 -0.38 -23.99 -0.20
C ILE A 194 -0.81 -25.45 -0.40
N ASN A 195 -1.46 -26.06 0.60
CA ASN A 195 -1.96 -27.43 0.50
C ASN A 195 -3.00 -27.61 -0.61
N ILE A 196 -3.81 -26.57 -0.88
CA ILE A 196 -4.73 -26.55 -2.03
C ILE A 196 -3.95 -26.63 -3.34
N GLN A 197 -2.87 -25.86 -3.51
CA GLN A 197 -2.05 -25.93 -4.72
C GLN A 197 -1.34 -27.29 -4.89
N GLU A 198 -0.79 -27.84 -3.80
CA GLU A 198 -0.18 -29.17 -3.82
C GLU A 198 -1.19 -30.28 -4.17
N ALA A 199 -2.40 -30.20 -3.61
CA ALA A 199 -3.48 -31.13 -3.92
C ALA A 199 -3.86 -31.05 -5.40
N TYR A 200 -3.99 -29.86 -5.98
CA TYR A 200 -4.24 -29.73 -7.42
C TYR A 200 -3.09 -30.29 -8.28
N ALA A 201 -1.84 -30.03 -7.90
CA ALA A 201 -0.66 -30.56 -8.60
C ALA A 201 -0.61 -32.09 -8.61
N THR A 202 -1.20 -32.74 -7.60
CA THR A 202 -1.26 -34.20 -7.46
C THR A 202 -2.59 -34.82 -7.94
N GLY A 203 -3.40 -34.07 -8.69
CA GLY A 203 -4.65 -34.57 -9.27
C GLY A 203 -5.85 -34.57 -8.32
N ASN A 204 -5.76 -33.84 -7.20
CA ASN A 204 -6.79 -33.69 -6.17
C ASN A 204 -7.30 -35.04 -5.60
N PRO A 205 -6.41 -35.84 -4.97
CA PRO A 205 -6.76 -37.17 -4.49
C PRO A 205 -7.93 -37.10 -3.49
N GLY A 206 -8.98 -37.88 -3.75
CA GLY A 206 -10.15 -37.97 -2.88
C GLY A 206 -10.93 -36.65 -2.70
N GLY A 207 -10.73 -35.65 -3.56
CA GLY A 207 -11.40 -34.35 -3.42
C GLY A 207 -10.94 -33.52 -2.22
N ILE A 208 -9.73 -33.77 -1.71
CA ILE A 208 -9.21 -33.14 -0.48
C ILE A 208 -9.18 -31.60 -0.53
N THR A 209 -9.13 -30.99 -1.72
CA THR A 209 -9.20 -29.53 -1.86
C THR A 209 -10.46 -28.93 -1.21
N GLU A 210 -11.62 -29.60 -1.31
CA GLU A 210 -12.86 -29.13 -0.71
C GLU A 210 -12.75 -29.06 0.82
N HIS A 211 -12.09 -30.05 1.43
CA HIS A 211 -11.81 -30.04 2.86
C HIS A 211 -10.95 -28.83 3.26
N TYR A 212 -9.87 -28.54 2.51
CA TYR A 212 -9.02 -27.39 2.79
C TYR A 212 -9.75 -26.06 2.59
N PHE A 213 -10.60 -25.92 1.56
CA PHE A 213 -11.43 -24.73 1.38
C PHE A 213 -12.39 -24.51 2.55
N ASN A 214 -13.01 -25.59 3.05
CA ASN A 214 -13.89 -25.52 4.22
C ASN A 214 -13.14 -25.04 5.48
N LEU A 215 -11.91 -25.50 5.68
CA LEU A 215 -11.07 -25.03 6.78
C LEU A 215 -10.66 -23.55 6.62
N LEU A 216 -10.27 -23.14 5.41
CA LEU A 216 -9.89 -21.77 5.11
C LEU A 216 -11.07 -20.80 5.34
N SER A 217 -12.27 -21.20 4.90
CA SER A 217 -13.51 -20.45 5.13
C SER A 217 -13.81 -20.27 6.63
N LYS A 218 -13.60 -21.32 7.45
CA LYS A 218 -13.75 -21.24 8.92
C LYS A 218 -12.75 -20.26 9.54
N ILE A 219 -11.49 -20.29 9.12
CA ILE A 219 -10.46 -19.33 9.61
C ILE A 219 -10.83 -17.90 9.23
N ASN A 220 -11.25 -17.67 7.98
CA ASN A 220 -11.65 -16.34 7.53
C ASN A 220 -12.89 -15.84 8.27
N LYS A 221 -13.85 -16.72 8.55
CA LYS A 221 -15.00 -16.41 9.41
C LYS A 221 -14.55 -16.01 10.82
N GLN A 222 -13.67 -16.81 11.45
CA GLN A 222 -13.12 -16.51 12.77
C GLN A 222 -12.41 -15.15 12.80
N ARG A 223 -11.58 -14.84 11.80
CA ARG A 223 -10.90 -13.53 11.69
C ARG A 223 -11.90 -12.37 11.65
N ARG A 224 -13.01 -12.52 10.94
CA ARG A 224 -14.05 -11.47 10.80
C ARG A 224 -14.88 -11.28 12.06
N GLU A 225 -15.24 -12.36 12.74
CA GLU A 225 -16.16 -12.34 13.88
C GLU A 225 -15.47 -11.95 15.20
N ASP A 226 -14.16 -12.13 15.28
CA ASP A 226 -13.38 -11.81 16.47
C ASP A 226 -13.06 -10.31 16.55
N LYS A 227 -13.75 -9.61 17.46
CA LYS A 227 -13.63 -8.15 17.64
C LYS A 227 -12.24 -7.72 18.07
N GLU A 228 -11.55 -8.52 18.89
CA GLU A 228 -10.21 -8.19 19.38
C GLU A 228 -9.19 -8.29 18.24
N LEU A 229 -9.31 -9.31 17.40
CA LEU A 229 -8.49 -9.44 16.19
C LEU A 229 -8.73 -8.28 15.22
N GLN A 230 -9.99 -7.90 15.01
CA GLN A 230 -10.34 -6.78 14.13
C GLN A 230 -9.83 -5.43 14.66
N ALA A 231 -9.95 -5.19 15.97
CA ALA A 231 -9.43 -3.98 16.60
C ALA A 231 -7.91 -3.91 16.47
N THR A 232 -7.21 -4.99 16.80
CA THR A 232 -5.75 -5.08 16.69
C THR A 232 -5.30 -4.91 15.25
N ALA A 233 -5.89 -5.63 14.30
CA ALA A 233 -5.57 -5.51 12.89
C ALA A 233 -5.68 -4.05 12.44
N ARG A 234 -6.81 -3.38 12.71
CA ARG A 234 -7.04 -1.98 12.34
C ARG A 234 -5.97 -1.03 12.89
N ILE A 235 -5.58 -1.20 14.16
CA ILE A 235 -4.55 -0.36 14.77
C ILE A 235 -3.19 -0.60 14.13
N THR A 236 -2.87 -1.86 13.79
CA THR A 236 -1.54 -2.22 13.27
C THR A 236 -1.32 -1.87 11.80
N ARG A 237 -2.38 -1.77 10.98
CA ARG A 237 -2.25 -1.63 9.52
C ARG A 237 -1.36 -0.46 9.08
N ALA A 238 -1.68 0.76 9.50
CA ALA A 238 -0.89 1.92 9.08
C ALA A 238 0.58 1.86 9.53
N TYR A 239 0.87 1.26 10.69
CA TYR A 239 2.26 1.08 11.16
C TYR A 239 2.99 0.03 10.33
N ASN A 240 2.29 -1.03 9.93
CA ASN A 240 2.82 -2.04 9.03
C ASN A 240 3.14 -1.44 7.64
N GLU A 241 2.27 -0.56 7.12
CA GLU A 241 2.50 0.21 5.89
C GLU A 241 3.73 1.11 5.97
N LEU A 242 3.86 1.89 7.05
CA LEU A 242 5.03 2.73 7.27
C LEU A 242 6.31 1.89 7.34
N PHE A 243 6.29 0.78 8.10
CA PHE A 243 7.45 -0.09 8.25
C PHE A 243 7.88 -0.71 6.92
N ALA A 244 6.93 -1.22 6.14
CA ALA A 244 7.20 -1.79 4.83
C ALA A 244 7.79 -0.76 3.85
N ASP A 245 7.28 0.46 3.85
CA ASP A 245 7.88 1.57 3.09
C ASP A 245 9.31 1.87 3.54
N VAL A 246 9.57 1.96 4.85
CA VAL A 246 10.93 2.18 5.38
C VAL A 246 11.89 1.09 4.92
N VAL A 247 11.49 -0.18 5.00
CA VAL A 247 12.31 -1.32 4.55
C VAL A 247 12.65 -1.16 3.07
N ALA A 248 11.65 -0.94 2.22
CA ALA A 248 11.85 -0.83 0.78
C ALA A 248 12.78 0.35 0.41
N VAL A 249 12.50 1.56 0.92
CA VAL A 249 13.28 2.75 0.55
C VAL A 249 14.69 2.74 1.13
N ALA A 250 14.90 2.16 2.33
CA ALA A 250 16.21 2.09 2.95
C ALA A 250 17.12 1.09 2.24
N VAL A 251 16.60 -0.09 1.87
CA VAL A 251 17.35 -1.11 1.15
C VAL A 251 17.73 -0.61 -0.24
N LEU A 252 16.78 -0.01 -0.96
CA LEU A 252 17.02 0.58 -2.29
C LEU A 252 17.84 1.87 -2.26
N ASN A 253 18.06 2.44 -1.07
CA ASN A 253 18.70 3.74 -0.87
C ASN A 253 18.11 4.87 -1.75
N ASP A 254 16.78 4.87 -1.91
CA ASP A 254 16.04 5.85 -2.70
C ASP A 254 14.78 6.30 -1.97
N LYS A 255 14.77 7.56 -1.51
CA LYS A 255 13.65 8.21 -0.80
C LYS A 255 12.35 8.25 -1.60
N SER A 256 12.43 8.08 -2.92
CA SER A 256 11.30 8.14 -3.84
C SER A 256 10.98 6.80 -4.49
N ALA A 257 11.61 5.70 -4.06
CA ALA A 257 11.46 4.39 -4.70
C ALA A 257 9.99 3.95 -4.87
N ILE A 258 9.20 4.04 -3.80
CA ILE A 258 7.77 3.66 -3.81
C ILE A 258 6.98 4.57 -4.76
N THR A 259 7.21 5.89 -4.69
CA THR A 259 6.55 6.88 -5.55
C THR A 259 6.85 6.60 -7.01
N ASN A 260 8.12 6.34 -7.35
CA ASN A 260 8.56 5.99 -8.70
C ASN A 260 7.96 4.67 -9.19
N ALA A 261 7.81 3.68 -8.31
CA ALA A 261 7.22 2.39 -8.65
C ALA A 261 5.71 2.47 -8.95
N LEU A 262 5.00 3.39 -8.30
CA LEU A 262 3.54 3.54 -8.43
C LEU A 262 3.11 4.62 -9.42
N PHE A 263 4.03 5.51 -9.81
CA PHE A 263 3.74 6.61 -10.73
C PHE A 263 3.40 6.13 -12.15
N TYR A 264 2.42 6.79 -12.79
CA TYR A 264 2.12 6.65 -14.21
C TYR A 264 1.52 7.97 -14.76
N ASN A 265 1.75 8.26 -16.04
CA ASN A 265 1.52 9.59 -16.62
C ASN A 265 0.06 10.10 -16.58
N GLU A 266 -0.94 9.22 -16.54
CA GLU A 266 -2.36 9.60 -16.51
C GLU A 266 -3.02 9.46 -15.14
N MET A 267 -2.20 9.48 -14.09
CA MET A 267 -2.70 9.52 -12.73
C MET A 267 -3.48 10.82 -12.48
N SER A 268 -4.61 10.74 -11.77
CA SER A 268 -5.31 11.95 -11.32
C SER A 268 -4.52 12.64 -10.22
N ASP A 269 -4.69 13.96 -10.06
CA ASP A 269 -4.00 14.74 -9.02
C ASP A 269 -4.17 14.12 -7.63
N ASN A 270 -5.39 13.73 -7.26
CA ASN A 270 -5.65 13.04 -5.98
C ASN A 270 -4.83 11.75 -5.84
N ARG A 271 -4.79 10.90 -6.87
CA ARG A 271 -3.99 9.65 -6.83
C ARG A 271 -2.50 9.96 -6.76
N TYR A 272 -2.06 11.02 -7.42
CA TYR A 272 -0.68 11.45 -7.37
C TYR A 272 -0.30 11.97 -5.98
N GLU A 273 -1.19 12.71 -5.31
CA GLU A 273 -1.03 13.07 -3.89
C GLU A 273 -0.94 11.84 -2.98
N PHE A 274 -1.75 10.80 -3.21
CA PHE A 274 -1.65 9.54 -2.46
C PHE A 274 -0.28 8.87 -2.65
N VAL A 275 0.26 8.85 -3.88
CA VAL A 275 1.56 8.26 -4.18
C VAL A 275 2.72 9.11 -3.65
N LEU A 276 2.60 10.44 -3.69
CA LEU A 276 3.55 11.38 -3.10
C LEU A 276 3.57 11.33 -1.57
N ALA A 277 2.45 11.04 -0.93
CA ALA A 277 2.34 10.88 0.53
C ALA A 277 3.18 9.70 1.08
N ARG A 278 3.65 8.80 0.20
CA ARG A 278 4.55 7.68 0.53
C ARG A 278 6.03 8.00 0.36
N GLN A 279 6.36 9.20 -0.12
CA GLN A 279 7.74 9.66 -0.34
C GLN A 279 8.42 10.08 0.97
N PHE A 280 9.73 9.86 1.09
CA PHE A 280 10.53 10.23 2.26
C PHE A 280 11.26 11.56 2.10
N SER A 281 11.46 12.03 0.88
CA SER A 281 12.02 13.37 0.62
C SER A 281 10.95 14.45 0.74
N ASN A 282 11.41 15.68 1.00
CA ASN A 282 10.55 16.84 1.03
C ASN A 282 9.81 17.03 -0.28
N ASN A 283 8.54 17.37 -0.16
CA ASN A 283 7.65 17.62 -1.27
C ASN A 283 6.65 18.74 -0.90
N TYR A 284 5.83 19.14 -1.86
CA TYR A 284 4.88 20.24 -1.72
C TYR A 284 3.52 19.83 -1.14
N LEU A 285 3.36 18.58 -0.71
CA LEU A 285 2.09 18.01 -0.29
C LEU A 285 1.61 18.67 1.01
N ASP A 286 0.33 19.09 1.07
CA ASP A 286 -0.26 19.60 2.32
C ASP A 286 -0.47 18.44 3.30
N MET A 287 0.39 18.34 4.31
CA MET A 287 0.43 17.31 5.37
C MET A 287 -0.85 17.17 6.23
N ASN A 288 -1.92 17.89 5.91
CA ASN A 288 -3.25 17.73 6.52
C ASN A 288 -4.35 17.33 5.50
N GLY A 289 -3.94 16.94 4.29
CA GLY A 289 -4.84 16.61 3.19
C GLY A 289 -5.69 15.34 3.40
N PRO A 290 -6.64 15.08 2.49
CA PRO A 290 -7.61 13.98 2.62
C PRO A 290 -6.99 12.58 2.51
N TYR A 291 -5.78 12.46 1.97
CA TYR A 291 -5.09 11.18 1.88
C TYR A 291 -4.73 10.62 3.27
N MET A 292 -4.55 11.47 4.29
CA MET A 292 -4.17 11.08 5.66
C MET A 292 -5.15 10.12 6.39
N PHE A 293 -6.32 9.83 5.81
CA PHE A 293 -7.29 8.86 6.33
C PHE A 293 -7.08 7.43 5.82
N GLU A 294 -6.14 7.22 4.90
CA GLU A 294 -5.86 5.95 4.25
C GLU A 294 -4.61 5.31 4.89
N GLU A 295 -4.61 3.98 5.08
CA GLU A 295 -3.59 3.30 5.87
C GLU A 295 -2.18 3.38 5.27
N HIS A 296 -2.06 3.40 3.94
CA HIS A 296 -0.77 3.52 3.25
C HIS A 296 -0.19 4.93 3.41
N THR A 297 -1.01 5.97 3.52
CA THR A 297 -0.53 7.37 3.52
C THR A 297 -0.68 8.09 4.85
N MET A 298 -1.34 7.49 5.84
CA MET A 298 -1.60 8.04 7.17
C MET A 298 -0.34 8.62 7.84
N PHE A 299 0.83 8.03 7.61
CA PHE A 299 2.10 8.44 8.21
C PHE A 299 2.98 9.31 7.30
N ALA A 300 2.42 10.03 6.33
CA ALA A 300 3.19 10.90 5.43
C ALA A 300 4.14 11.89 6.16
N PRO A 301 3.71 12.63 7.21
CA PRO A 301 4.62 13.48 7.99
C PRO A 301 5.77 12.71 8.65
N THR A 302 5.51 11.48 9.13
CA THR A 302 6.56 10.64 9.73
C THR A 302 7.57 10.18 8.68
N ARG A 303 7.12 9.85 7.46
CA ARG A 303 8.03 9.51 6.35
C ARG A 303 8.98 10.66 6.01
N GLN A 304 8.46 11.88 5.90
CA GLN A 304 9.30 13.06 5.69
C GLN A 304 10.29 13.28 6.84
N PHE A 305 9.83 13.18 8.09
CA PHE A 305 10.72 13.30 9.24
C PHE A 305 11.88 12.28 9.17
N ILE A 306 11.58 11.02 8.84
CA ILE A 306 12.60 9.97 8.66
C ILE A 306 13.57 10.35 7.54
N GLY A 307 13.06 10.75 6.37
CA GLY A 307 13.93 11.07 5.23
C GLY A 307 14.75 12.33 5.41
N GLU A 308 14.31 13.30 6.20
CA GLU A 308 15.08 14.52 6.51
C GLU A 308 16.13 14.28 7.61
N ASN A 309 15.76 13.56 8.67
CA ASN A 309 16.53 13.58 9.92
C ASN A 309 17.22 12.25 10.24
N LEU A 310 16.76 11.14 9.65
CA LEU A 310 17.16 9.77 10.01
C LEU A 310 17.60 8.95 8.78
N TRP A 311 17.90 9.60 7.65
CA TRP A 311 18.23 8.88 6.43
C TRP A 311 19.57 8.15 6.55
N PRO A 312 19.62 6.82 6.34
CA PRO A 312 20.82 6.04 6.56
C PRO A 312 21.78 6.14 5.36
N THR A 313 23.07 6.04 5.62
CA THR A 313 24.14 6.06 4.61
C THR A 313 24.95 4.75 4.56
N THR A 314 24.89 3.95 5.62
CA THR A 314 25.54 2.63 5.74
C THR A 314 24.52 1.52 5.99
N ASP A 315 24.91 0.27 5.79
CA ASP A 315 24.02 -0.87 6.04
C ASP A 315 23.71 -1.03 7.54
N GLU A 316 24.67 -0.71 8.41
CA GLU A 316 24.47 -0.66 9.86
C GLU A 316 23.40 0.39 10.26
N GLU A 317 23.46 1.58 9.66
CA GLU A 317 22.46 2.63 9.87
C GLU A 317 21.09 2.24 9.29
N LYS A 318 21.03 1.51 8.16
CA LYS A 318 19.77 0.97 7.62
C LYS A 318 19.14 -0.02 8.60
N THR A 319 19.94 -0.95 9.15
CA THR A 319 19.47 -1.87 10.19
C THR A 319 18.96 -1.12 11.42
N GLU A 320 19.72 -0.13 11.90
CA GLU A 320 19.32 0.68 13.05
C GLU A 320 18.00 1.42 12.79
N LEU A 321 17.83 2.02 11.61
CA LEU A 321 16.61 2.69 11.21
C LEU A 321 15.40 1.75 11.23
N ILE A 322 15.51 0.61 10.58
CA ILE A 322 14.42 -0.37 10.50
C ILE A 322 14.04 -0.86 11.91
N GLU A 323 15.01 -1.18 12.77
CA GLU A 323 14.74 -1.63 14.14
C GLU A 323 14.10 -0.54 15.01
N LYS A 324 14.56 0.72 14.90
CA LYS A 324 14.00 1.83 15.68
C LYS A 324 12.60 2.21 15.21
N VAL A 325 12.31 2.16 13.90
CA VAL A 325 10.95 2.34 13.37
C VAL A 325 10.05 1.22 13.87
N PHE A 326 10.49 -0.04 13.84
CA PHE A 326 9.75 -1.16 14.40
C PHE A 326 9.45 -0.95 15.90
N GLN A 327 10.46 -0.61 16.68
CA GLN A 327 10.31 -0.37 18.12
C GLN A 327 9.33 0.78 18.41
N ALA A 328 9.44 1.89 17.68
CA ALA A 328 8.54 3.02 17.81
C ALA A 328 7.09 2.62 17.48
N SER A 329 6.89 1.89 16.38
CA SER A 329 5.58 1.34 16.00
C SER A 329 4.98 0.46 17.09
N VAL A 330 5.73 -0.46 17.67
CA VAL A 330 5.26 -1.31 18.77
C VAL A 330 4.83 -0.48 19.98
N ILE A 331 5.62 0.54 20.35
CA ILE A 331 5.30 1.44 21.48
C ILE A 331 3.96 2.14 21.22
N GLU A 332 3.77 2.72 20.03
CA GLU A 332 2.55 3.46 19.71
C GLU A 332 1.33 2.53 19.54
N ILE A 333 1.50 1.34 18.95
CA ILE A 333 0.44 0.32 18.88
C ILE A 333 -0.06 -0.04 20.28
N LYS A 334 0.86 -0.33 21.23
CA LYS A 334 0.48 -0.65 22.61
C LYS A 334 -0.26 0.51 23.29
N LYS A 335 0.15 1.75 23.06
CA LYS A 335 -0.57 2.93 23.56
C LYS A 335 -1.97 3.00 22.96
N SER A 336 -2.12 2.77 21.66
CA SER A 336 -3.41 2.84 20.96
C SER A 336 -4.38 1.72 21.34
N LEU A 337 -3.87 0.52 21.66
CA LEU A 337 -4.69 -0.60 22.14
C LEU A 337 -5.34 -0.32 23.51
N ASN A 338 -4.70 0.51 24.33
CA ASN A 338 -5.16 0.86 25.68
C ASN A 338 -6.04 2.13 25.71
N ARG A 339 -6.45 2.67 24.55
CA ARG A 339 -7.27 3.89 24.47
C ARG A 339 -8.70 3.56 24.08
N ASP A 340 -9.65 4.25 24.71
CA ASP A 340 -11.07 4.18 24.35
C ASP A 340 -11.35 4.75 22.95
N LYS A 341 -10.58 5.76 22.54
CA LYS A 341 -10.73 6.43 21.24
C LYS A 341 -9.41 6.48 20.49
N GLN A 342 -9.46 6.04 19.23
CA GLN A 342 -8.29 6.09 18.35
C GLN A 342 -7.93 7.53 18.00
N PRO A 343 -6.64 7.91 18.12
CA PRO A 343 -6.17 9.24 17.74
C PRO A 343 -6.37 9.52 16.26
N ARG A 344 -6.44 10.81 15.89
CA ARG A 344 -6.44 11.22 14.48
C ARG A 344 -5.04 11.10 13.90
N ALA A 345 -4.93 10.97 12.57
CA ALA A 345 -3.64 10.81 11.86
C ALA A 345 -2.59 11.88 12.25
N LYS A 346 -2.99 13.14 12.41
CA LYS A 346 -2.11 14.22 12.89
C LYS A 346 -1.50 13.94 14.27
N GLU A 347 -2.30 13.41 15.19
CA GLU A 347 -1.83 13.06 16.54
C GLU A 347 -0.93 11.81 16.50
N LEU A 348 -1.29 10.80 15.70
CA LEU A 348 -0.48 9.60 15.50
C LEU A 348 0.91 9.94 14.96
N ASN A 349 1.01 10.80 13.95
CA ASN A 349 2.30 11.25 13.42
C ASN A 349 3.11 12.01 14.48
N LYS A 350 2.49 12.96 15.21
CA LYS A 350 3.17 13.69 16.27
C LYS A 350 3.75 12.74 17.34
N GLN A 351 2.97 11.75 17.76
CA GLN A 351 3.38 10.78 18.78
C GLN A 351 4.49 9.87 18.26
N LEU A 352 4.36 9.35 17.04
CA LEU A 352 5.35 8.47 16.46
C LEU A 352 6.69 9.18 16.24
N ILE A 353 6.67 10.42 15.71
CA ILE A 353 7.87 11.26 15.57
C ILE A 353 8.51 11.53 16.94
N ALA A 354 7.72 11.88 17.96
CA ALA A 354 8.26 12.09 19.31
C ALA A 354 8.93 10.83 19.88
N THR A 355 8.32 9.66 19.66
CA THR A 355 8.91 8.38 20.07
C THR A 355 10.20 8.08 19.31
N LEU A 356 10.24 8.34 17.99
CA LEU A 356 11.47 8.22 17.21
C LEU A 356 12.57 9.16 17.71
N LYS A 357 12.27 10.45 17.92
CA LYS A 357 13.22 11.42 18.50
C LYS A 357 13.81 10.91 19.82
N LYS A 358 12.97 10.35 20.70
CA LYS A 358 13.42 9.76 21.96
C LYS A 358 14.35 8.56 21.76
N LEU A 359 14.02 7.63 20.85
CA LEU A 359 14.86 6.47 20.54
C LEU A 359 16.22 6.86 19.92
N TYR A 360 16.26 7.98 19.20
CA TYR A 360 17.49 8.55 18.62
C TYR A 360 18.19 9.58 19.51
N LYS A 361 17.64 9.92 20.67
CA LYS A 361 18.15 10.99 21.56
C LYS A 361 18.28 12.35 20.84
N LEU A 362 17.35 12.64 19.93
CA LEU A 362 17.25 13.94 19.27
C LEU A 362 16.57 14.96 20.19
N ALA A 363 16.92 16.24 20.03
CA ALA A 363 16.25 17.32 20.75
C ALA A 363 14.75 17.40 20.37
N GLU A 364 13.90 17.67 21.38
CA GLU A 364 12.44 17.75 21.22
C GLU A 364 11.99 18.91 20.33
#